data_AF-A0A358IVU2-F1
#
_entry.id   AF-A0A358IVU2-F1
#
_cell.length_a   1.000
_cell.length_b   1.000
_cell.length_c   1.000
_cell.angle_alpha   90.00
_cell.angle_beta   90.00
_cell.angle_gamma   90.00
#
_symmetry.space_group_name_H-M   'P 1'
#
loop_
_entity.id
_entity.type
_entity.pdbx_description
1 polymer ?
#
loop_
_entity_poly.entity_id
_entity_poly.type
_entity_poly.pdbx_seq_one_letter_code
_entity_poly.pdbx_strand_id
1 'polypeptide(L)'
;TVEAGVTIFASGGGDYLLINRGSQIYAEGTAAKPIIFTSRQNVEGTTNENSHGQWGGIVIAGRAPQANCQLTAPVTCTGQVEGTNAFYGGGNVNDNSGRLRYVQIRYSGFEISTGNELQALTLAGVGAGTTIEYVQSYNSSDDGIEIFGGNVNLKHIVINGADDDGFDTDTGWRGGAQFGIVTQRAPNATSRSAGFEFSAAPASTPLAQCYNSQPKIANWTLVGRNSPTDAHTVAHFDTGTKATVVNSVFTSVAGSAAGCLDIADADTASVNPVFNSVFMSCGIPYRASGAARSEPIFTAGSNNTVKGTSTLTAPTSGVTITNQVLTFINGANETAVTPVKASSVHPFFVDTDYIGAVKNASDTWWQGWTCGLTANAKC
;
A
#
# COMPACT_ATOMS: atom_id res chain seq x y z
N THR A 1 2.13 24.49 -4.16
CA THR A 1 3.38 23.84 -4.58
C THR A 1 4.29 23.70 -3.40
N VAL A 2 5.07 22.62 -3.33
CA VAL A 2 6.12 22.36 -2.34
C VAL A 2 7.39 22.06 -3.13
N GLU A 3 8.43 22.85 -2.89
CA GLU A 3 9.70 22.77 -3.63
C GLU A 3 10.56 21.57 -3.18
N ALA A 4 11.43 21.09 -4.06
CA ALA A 4 12.31 19.97 -3.75
C ALA A 4 13.21 20.23 -2.53
N GLY A 5 13.30 19.24 -1.64
CA GLY A 5 14.12 19.31 -0.42
C GLY A 5 13.46 20.05 0.75
N VAL A 6 12.21 20.51 0.60
CA VAL A 6 11.46 21.11 1.70
C VAL A 6 11.02 20.04 2.70
N THR A 7 11.17 20.37 3.99
CA THR A 7 10.55 19.62 5.10
C THR A 7 9.35 20.39 5.62
N ILE A 8 8.18 19.77 5.62
CA ILE A 8 6.96 20.24 6.27
C ILE A 8 6.72 19.36 7.49
N PHE A 9 6.38 19.96 8.63
CA PHE A 9 6.09 19.18 9.82
C PHE A 9 4.82 19.66 10.55
N ALA A 10 4.10 18.68 11.10
CA ALA A 10 2.98 18.89 12.01
C ALA A 10 3.48 19.34 13.39
N SER A 11 2.75 20.25 14.05
CA SER A 11 3.12 20.73 15.38
C SER A 11 2.63 19.81 16.50
N GLY A 12 1.55 19.07 16.29
CA GLY A 12 1.02 18.07 17.22
C GLY A 12 0.27 16.94 16.53
N GLY A 13 -0.16 15.96 17.32
CA GLY A 13 -0.77 14.71 16.84
C GLY A 13 -2.00 14.89 15.97
N GLY A 14 -2.93 15.77 16.36
CA GLY A 14 -4.16 16.01 15.59
C GLY A 14 -3.97 16.78 14.27
N ASP A 15 -2.75 17.21 13.95
CA ASP A 15 -2.48 17.93 12.70
C ASP A 15 -2.34 16.94 11.52
N TYR A 16 -2.95 17.26 10.39
CA TYR A 16 -2.80 16.54 9.13
C TYR A 16 -2.87 17.52 7.95
N LEU A 17 -2.35 17.10 6.79
CA LEU A 17 -2.40 17.91 5.57
C LEU A 17 -3.55 17.46 4.68
N LEU A 18 -4.60 18.29 4.58
CA LEU A 18 -5.75 18.04 3.72
C LEU A 18 -5.68 18.83 2.41
N ILE A 19 -5.67 18.12 1.29
CA ILE A 19 -5.88 18.67 -0.04
C ILE A 19 -7.36 18.48 -0.34
N ASN A 20 -8.11 19.55 -0.11
CA ASN A 20 -9.56 19.55 -0.27
C ASN A 20 -10.00 19.21 -1.69
N ARG A 21 -11.19 18.63 -1.81
CA ARG A 21 -11.82 18.30 -3.08
C ARG A 21 -11.85 19.46 -4.07
N GLY A 22 -11.14 19.29 -5.18
CA GLY A 22 -11.01 20.30 -6.22
C GLY A 22 -9.78 21.21 -6.10
N SER A 23 -8.99 21.04 -5.04
CA SER A 23 -7.66 21.62 -4.91
C SER A 23 -6.61 20.68 -5.50
N GLN A 24 -5.41 21.20 -5.71
CA GLN A 24 -4.27 20.44 -6.21
C GLN A 24 -3.04 20.67 -5.34
N ILE A 25 -2.22 19.63 -5.18
CA ILE A 25 -0.87 19.73 -4.63
C ILE A 25 0.16 19.43 -5.70
N TYR A 26 1.23 20.21 -5.74
CA TYR A 26 2.40 19.93 -6.57
C TYR A 26 3.60 19.84 -5.64
N ALA A 27 3.94 18.63 -5.21
CA ALA A 27 5.10 18.32 -4.39
C ALA A 27 6.07 17.50 -5.26
N GLU A 28 7.02 18.20 -5.87
CA GLU A 28 7.91 17.63 -6.89
C GLU A 28 9.35 17.64 -6.38
N GLY A 29 9.65 16.68 -5.49
CA GLY A 29 11.00 16.41 -5.04
C GLY A 29 11.87 15.83 -6.15
N THR A 30 13.12 15.54 -5.80
CA THR A 30 14.04 14.77 -6.64
C THR A 30 14.69 13.67 -5.83
N ALA A 31 15.31 12.69 -6.48
CA ALA A 31 15.99 11.63 -5.75
C ALA A 31 17.06 12.16 -4.77
N ALA A 32 17.73 13.28 -5.11
CA ALA A 32 18.75 13.91 -4.27
C ALA A 32 18.18 14.93 -3.26
N LYS A 33 16.94 15.37 -3.45
CA LYS A 33 16.24 16.36 -2.62
C LYS A 33 14.78 15.95 -2.45
N PRO A 34 14.49 14.84 -1.75
CA PRO A 34 13.12 14.43 -1.49
C PRO A 34 12.41 15.48 -0.63
N ILE A 35 11.09 15.58 -0.78
CA ILE A 35 10.25 16.37 0.12
C ILE A 35 9.89 15.48 1.31
N ILE A 36 9.96 16.04 2.53
CA ILE A 36 9.67 15.29 3.76
C ILE A 36 8.44 15.92 4.43
N PHE A 37 7.40 15.12 4.64
CA PHE A 37 6.29 15.44 5.55
C PHE A 37 6.44 14.60 6.82
N THR A 38 6.45 15.25 7.99
CA THR A 38 6.80 14.57 9.25
C THR A 38 6.21 15.27 10.49
N SER A 39 6.60 14.83 11.68
CA SER A 39 6.24 15.44 12.96
C SER A 39 7.31 16.43 13.46
N ARG A 40 6.91 17.31 14.39
CA ARG A 40 7.86 18.15 15.15
C ARG A 40 8.92 17.29 15.86
N GLN A 41 8.51 16.17 16.45
CA GLN A 41 9.38 15.25 17.18
C GLN A 41 10.49 14.68 16.30
N ASN A 42 10.21 14.41 15.02
CA ASN A 42 11.26 13.97 14.09
C ASN A 42 12.26 15.10 13.81
N VAL A 43 11.79 16.33 13.60
CA VAL A 43 12.65 17.50 13.35
C VAL A 43 13.50 17.87 14.58
N GLU A 44 12.95 17.72 15.79
CA GLU A 44 13.64 17.98 17.05
C GLU A 44 14.56 16.83 17.49
N GLY A 45 14.58 15.70 16.76
CA GLY A 45 15.42 14.55 17.08
C GLY A 45 14.97 13.76 18.30
N THR A 46 13.70 13.85 18.69
CA THR A 46 13.10 13.10 19.83
C THR A 46 12.41 11.81 19.39
N THR A 47 12.55 11.47 18.10
CA THR A 47 12.00 10.26 17.47
C THR A 47 13.03 9.15 17.42
N ASN A 48 12.56 7.90 17.52
CA ASN A 48 13.37 6.69 17.37
C ASN A 48 12.71 5.70 16.39
N GLU A 49 13.33 4.55 16.18
CA GLU A 49 12.89 3.49 15.27
C GLU A 49 11.51 2.91 15.62
N ASN A 50 11.09 3.06 16.88
CA ASN A 50 9.79 2.59 17.37
C ASN A 50 8.74 3.70 17.36
N SER A 51 9.05 4.93 16.99
CA SER A 51 8.06 6.00 16.93
C SER A 51 7.12 5.81 15.75
N HIS A 52 5.85 6.21 15.94
CA HIS A 52 4.74 6.26 14.98
C HIS A 52 3.61 7.10 15.61
N GLY A 53 2.54 7.38 14.88
CA GLY A 53 1.35 8.05 15.43
C GLY A 53 1.60 9.46 15.94
N GLN A 54 2.56 10.19 15.36
CA GLN A 54 2.97 11.52 15.84
C GLN A 54 2.20 12.66 15.18
N TRP A 55 1.51 12.38 14.07
CA TRP A 55 0.62 13.28 13.33
C TRP A 55 -0.29 12.47 12.39
N GLY A 56 -1.25 13.12 11.71
CA GLY A 56 -2.27 12.42 10.91
C GLY A 56 -1.96 12.20 9.42
N GLY A 57 -0.76 12.51 8.92
CA GLY A 57 -0.43 12.21 7.51
C GLY A 57 -1.06 13.16 6.48
N ILE A 58 -1.18 12.69 5.23
CA ILE A 58 -1.65 13.46 4.08
C ILE A 58 -2.94 12.87 3.54
N VAL A 59 -3.97 13.71 3.43
CA VAL A 59 -5.26 13.36 2.82
C VAL A 59 -5.43 14.10 1.50
N ILE A 60 -5.66 13.37 0.41
CA ILE A 60 -6.01 13.95 -0.89
C ILE A 60 -7.45 13.55 -1.24
N ALA A 61 -8.36 14.51 -1.21
CA ALA A 61 -9.73 14.33 -1.64
C ALA A 61 -9.90 14.76 -3.10
N GLY A 62 -10.30 13.83 -3.96
CA GLY A 62 -10.54 14.06 -5.38
C GLY A 62 -12.01 14.03 -5.77
N ARG A 63 -12.27 14.14 -7.08
CA ARG A 63 -13.62 14.13 -7.69
C ARG A 63 -13.91 12.90 -8.54
N ALA A 64 -13.09 11.86 -8.44
CA ALA A 64 -13.30 10.58 -9.13
C ALA A 64 -14.33 9.70 -8.41
N PRO A 65 -14.90 8.71 -9.10
CA PRO A 65 -15.98 7.89 -8.54
C PRO A 65 -15.58 7.01 -7.37
N GLN A 66 -16.55 6.72 -6.51
CA GLN A 66 -16.46 5.82 -5.36
C GLN A 66 -17.81 5.09 -5.18
N ALA A 67 -17.84 4.07 -4.33
CA ALA A 67 -19.05 3.29 -4.08
C ALA A 67 -20.02 3.92 -3.05
N ASN A 68 -19.50 4.64 -2.06
CA ASN A 68 -20.25 5.29 -0.98
C ASN A 68 -20.95 6.61 -1.42
N CYS A 69 -21.72 6.58 -2.51
CA CYS A 69 -22.36 7.76 -3.09
C CYS A 69 -23.68 8.11 -2.39
N GLN A 70 -23.85 9.39 -2.01
CA GLN A 70 -25.15 9.92 -1.63
C GLN A 70 -26.09 10.02 -2.85
N LEU A 71 -27.21 9.27 -2.82
CA LEU A 71 -28.21 9.23 -3.89
C LEU A 71 -29.43 10.16 -3.68
N THR A 72 -29.43 10.98 -2.64
CA THR A 72 -30.49 11.98 -2.41
C THR A 72 -30.23 13.26 -3.22
N ALA A 73 -31.28 13.85 -3.78
CA ALA A 73 -31.17 15.04 -4.63
C ALA A 73 -30.77 16.30 -3.83
N PRO A 74 -29.88 17.16 -4.34
CA PRO A 74 -29.11 16.99 -5.59
C PRO A 74 -28.01 15.92 -5.42
N VAL A 75 -27.96 14.95 -6.34
CA VAL A 75 -26.99 13.85 -6.30
C VAL A 75 -25.61 14.37 -6.70
N THR A 76 -24.70 14.47 -5.72
CA THR A 76 -23.30 14.89 -5.93
C THR A 76 -22.32 13.74 -5.97
N CYS A 77 -22.76 12.53 -5.58
CA CYS A 77 -21.91 11.35 -5.35
C CYS A 77 -20.63 11.66 -4.57
N THR A 78 -20.83 12.26 -3.40
CA THR A 78 -19.76 12.53 -2.45
C THR A 78 -19.92 11.67 -1.20
N GLY A 79 -18.79 11.30 -0.59
CA GLY A 79 -18.69 10.68 0.74
C GLY A 79 -17.74 11.48 1.62
N GLN A 80 -17.72 11.18 2.92
CA GLN A 80 -16.79 11.79 3.87
C GLN A 80 -15.57 10.87 4.02
N VAL A 81 -14.37 11.45 3.99
CA VAL A 81 -13.12 10.71 4.28
C VAL A 81 -13.10 10.43 5.78
N GLU A 82 -12.78 9.19 6.15
CA GLU A 82 -12.57 8.78 7.54
C GLU A 82 -11.56 9.69 8.27
N GLY A 83 -11.70 9.81 9.59
CA GLY A 83 -10.85 10.68 10.42
C GLY A 83 -10.94 12.19 10.13
N THR A 84 -11.73 12.64 9.14
CA THR A 84 -11.81 14.05 8.74
C THR A 84 -13.24 14.54 8.56
N ASN A 85 -13.41 15.85 8.32
CA ASN A 85 -14.66 16.44 7.85
C ASN A 85 -14.65 16.70 6.32
N ALA A 86 -13.68 16.13 5.59
CA ALA A 86 -13.50 16.38 4.17
C ALA A 86 -14.44 15.50 3.34
N PHE A 87 -15.06 16.09 2.32
CA PHE A 87 -15.82 15.34 1.32
C PHE A 87 -14.93 14.99 0.13
N TYR A 88 -15.09 13.78 -0.40
CA TYR A 88 -14.45 13.29 -1.62
C TYR A 88 -15.48 12.66 -2.56
N GLY A 89 -15.07 12.29 -3.78
CA GLY A 89 -15.92 11.55 -4.72
C GLY A 89 -16.57 12.43 -5.78
N GLY A 90 -17.08 11.82 -6.84
CA GLY A 90 -17.76 12.53 -7.92
C GLY A 90 -17.84 11.67 -9.19
N GLY A 91 -18.05 12.29 -10.34
CA GLY A 91 -18.14 11.59 -11.63
C GLY A 91 -16.89 11.66 -12.50
N ASN A 92 -15.83 12.37 -12.08
CA ASN A 92 -14.69 12.68 -12.95
C ASN A 92 -13.56 11.67 -12.78
N VAL A 93 -13.59 10.58 -13.55
CA VAL A 93 -12.52 9.55 -13.58
C VAL A 93 -11.12 10.15 -13.83
N ASN A 94 -11.04 11.24 -14.60
CA ASN A 94 -9.79 11.91 -14.96
C ASN A 94 -9.50 13.14 -14.08
N ASP A 95 -10.11 13.24 -12.90
CA ASP A 95 -9.79 14.28 -11.94
C ASP A 95 -8.27 14.33 -11.68
N ASN A 96 -7.74 15.53 -11.56
CA ASN A 96 -6.32 15.76 -11.33
C ASN A 96 -6.18 16.52 -10.00
N SER A 97 -5.76 15.81 -8.96
CA SER A 97 -5.46 16.36 -7.63
C SER A 97 -3.99 16.80 -7.50
N GLY A 98 -3.24 16.78 -8.60
CA GLY A 98 -1.88 17.29 -8.72
C GLY A 98 -0.81 16.19 -8.86
N ARG A 99 0.35 16.40 -8.24
CA ARG A 99 1.53 15.54 -8.33
C ARG A 99 2.22 15.37 -6.97
N LEU A 100 2.47 14.12 -6.57
CA LEU A 100 3.44 13.75 -5.55
C LEU A 100 4.58 12.99 -6.23
N ARG A 101 5.81 13.50 -6.10
CA ARG A 101 7.01 12.88 -6.66
C ARG A 101 8.20 13.02 -5.69
N TYR A 102 8.88 11.92 -5.38
CA TYR A 102 10.00 11.87 -4.42
C TYR A 102 9.61 12.48 -3.06
N VAL A 103 8.59 11.89 -2.45
CA VAL A 103 7.99 12.33 -1.18
C VAL A 103 8.20 11.26 -0.13
N GLN A 104 8.57 11.67 1.08
CA GLN A 104 8.55 10.82 2.27
C GLN A 104 7.49 11.34 3.24
N ILE A 105 6.71 10.42 3.79
CA ILE A 105 5.72 10.67 4.82
C ILE A 105 6.12 9.82 6.01
N ARG A 106 6.47 10.45 7.13
CA ARG A 106 7.10 9.77 8.27
C ARG A 106 6.28 9.92 9.53
N TYR A 107 6.15 8.85 10.30
CA TYR A 107 5.60 8.83 11.66
C TYR A 107 4.13 9.30 11.78
N SER A 108 3.31 9.02 10.75
CA SER A 108 1.87 9.30 10.71
C SER A 108 1.04 8.31 11.55
N GLY A 109 -0.29 8.40 11.51
CA GLY A 109 -1.19 7.45 12.16
C GLY A 109 -1.86 7.94 13.46
N PHE A 110 -1.82 9.23 13.79
CA PHE A 110 -2.35 9.69 15.08
C PHE A 110 -3.84 9.30 15.28
N GLU A 111 -4.13 8.59 16.36
CA GLU A 111 -5.48 8.15 16.75
C GLU A 111 -6.33 9.34 17.18
N ILE A 112 -7.28 9.74 16.33
CA ILE A 112 -8.15 10.90 16.57
C ILE A 112 -9.26 10.52 17.55
N SER A 113 -9.74 9.28 17.47
CA SER A 113 -10.63 8.63 18.44
C SER A 113 -10.38 7.12 18.39
N THR A 114 -10.88 6.37 19.38
CA THR A 114 -10.61 4.91 19.47
C THR A 114 -10.87 4.17 18.16
N GLY A 115 -9.81 3.62 17.55
CA GLY A 115 -9.86 2.90 16.27
C GLY A 115 -10.27 3.77 15.07
N ASN A 116 -9.83 5.02 15.04
CA ASN A 116 -10.01 5.98 13.96
C ASN A 116 -8.75 6.85 13.89
N GLU A 117 -7.76 6.27 13.24
CA GLU A 117 -6.48 6.82 12.90
C GLU A 117 -6.53 7.40 11.47
N LEU A 118 -5.58 8.26 11.13
CA LEU A 118 -5.36 8.66 9.73
C LEU A 118 -4.08 8.03 9.20
N GLN A 119 -4.16 7.54 7.97
CA GLN A 119 -3.11 6.83 7.26
C GLN A 119 -1.94 7.75 6.90
N ALA A 120 -0.80 7.20 6.48
CA ALA A 120 0.28 8.07 5.99
C ALA A 120 -0.15 8.84 4.75
N LEU A 121 -0.72 8.15 3.76
CA LEU A 121 -1.31 8.76 2.58
C LEU A 121 -2.70 8.21 2.33
N THR A 122 -3.70 9.07 2.46
CA THR A 122 -5.09 8.78 2.12
C THR A 122 -5.39 9.32 0.73
N LEU A 123 -5.80 8.44 -0.19
CA LEU A 123 -6.22 8.82 -1.54
C LEU A 123 -7.71 8.57 -1.71
N ALA A 124 -8.52 9.59 -1.46
CA ALA A 124 -9.98 9.46 -1.49
C ALA A 124 -10.56 10.02 -2.79
N GLY A 125 -11.04 9.15 -3.67
CA GLY A 125 -11.66 9.52 -4.95
C GLY A 125 -10.69 10.27 -5.87
N VAL A 126 -9.41 9.91 -5.86
CA VAL A 126 -8.38 10.56 -6.67
C VAL A 126 -8.43 10.01 -8.10
N GLY A 127 -8.45 10.91 -9.09
CA GLY A 127 -8.60 10.54 -10.49
C GLY A 127 -7.30 10.19 -11.21
N ALA A 128 -7.43 9.58 -12.38
CA ALA A 128 -6.33 9.13 -13.23
C ALA A 128 -5.45 10.26 -13.80
N GLY A 129 -5.89 11.52 -13.68
CA GLY A 129 -5.10 12.69 -14.05
C GLY A 129 -4.01 13.05 -13.04
N THR A 130 -4.07 12.46 -11.84
CA THR A 130 -3.13 12.71 -10.73
C THR A 130 -1.88 11.85 -10.89
N THR A 131 -0.71 12.40 -10.60
CA THR A 131 0.57 11.66 -10.59
C THR A 131 0.99 11.34 -9.16
N ILE A 132 1.15 10.06 -8.82
CA ILE A 132 1.69 9.61 -7.54
C ILE A 132 2.84 8.64 -7.83
N GLU A 133 4.07 9.08 -7.65
CA GLU A 133 5.22 8.22 -7.86
C GLU A 133 6.42 8.53 -6.97
N TYR A 134 7.26 7.54 -6.67
CA TYR A 134 8.36 7.69 -5.71
C TYR A 134 7.87 8.28 -4.39
N VAL A 135 6.90 7.59 -3.78
CA VAL A 135 6.33 7.97 -2.48
C VAL A 135 6.70 6.91 -1.46
N GLN A 136 7.18 7.38 -0.30
CA GLN A 136 7.49 6.54 0.85
C GLN A 136 6.57 6.85 2.01
N SER A 137 5.97 5.82 2.60
CA SER A 137 5.44 5.84 3.96
C SER A 137 6.45 5.17 4.90
N TYR A 138 6.76 5.84 6.01
CA TYR A 138 7.69 5.37 7.03
C TYR A 138 7.04 5.39 8.42
N ASN A 139 6.92 4.23 9.07
CA ASN A 139 6.39 4.07 10.42
C ASN A 139 5.03 4.77 10.65
N SER A 140 4.05 4.51 9.79
CA SER A 140 2.65 4.84 10.11
C SER A 140 2.17 3.96 11.27
N SER A 141 1.42 4.51 12.23
CA SER A 141 0.76 3.68 13.27
C SER A 141 -0.54 3.03 12.82
N ASP A 142 -0.92 3.33 11.60
CA ASP A 142 -2.08 2.85 10.87
C ASP A 142 -1.54 2.40 9.50
N ASP A 143 -2.34 2.54 8.46
CA ASP A 143 -1.94 2.18 7.11
C ASP A 143 -0.79 2.99 6.54
N GLY A 144 0.01 2.32 5.72
CA GLY A 144 1.04 2.96 4.93
C GLY A 144 0.44 3.87 3.86
N ILE A 145 -0.51 3.36 3.09
CA ILE A 145 -1.31 4.09 2.11
C ILE A 145 -2.68 3.41 2.07
N GLU A 146 -3.75 4.20 2.11
CA GLU A 146 -5.10 3.69 1.90
C GLU A 146 -5.81 4.47 0.79
N ILE A 147 -6.53 3.75 -0.07
CA ILE A 147 -7.21 4.32 -1.23
C ILE A 147 -8.72 4.06 -1.15
N PHE A 148 -9.49 5.14 -1.01
CA PHE A 148 -10.95 5.09 -1.03
C PHE A 148 -11.49 5.46 -2.42
N GLY A 149 -11.79 4.48 -3.26
CA GLY A 149 -12.31 4.74 -4.59
C GLY A 149 -11.34 5.43 -5.56
N GLY A 150 -11.85 5.86 -6.72
CA GLY A 150 -11.10 6.59 -7.73
C GLY A 150 -10.33 5.71 -8.74
N ASN A 151 -9.45 6.34 -9.51
CA ASN A 151 -8.77 5.75 -10.66
C ASN A 151 -7.28 6.14 -10.75
N VAL A 152 -6.73 6.71 -9.67
CA VAL A 152 -5.32 7.09 -9.60
C VAL A 152 -4.42 5.88 -9.83
N ASN A 153 -3.33 6.09 -10.57
CA ASN A 153 -2.27 5.09 -10.74
C ASN A 153 -1.05 5.48 -9.91
N LEU A 154 -0.39 4.47 -9.34
CA LEU A 154 0.78 4.65 -8.47
C LEU A 154 2.00 3.93 -9.05
N LYS A 155 3.18 4.55 -8.95
CA LYS A 155 4.43 3.92 -9.42
C LYS A 155 5.58 4.13 -8.44
N HIS A 156 6.39 3.11 -8.18
CA HIS A 156 7.55 3.24 -7.27
C HIS A 156 7.12 3.66 -5.85
N ILE A 157 6.46 2.74 -5.16
CA ILE A 157 5.94 2.94 -3.80
C ILE A 157 6.80 2.19 -2.79
N VAL A 158 7.10 2.83 -1.67
CA VAL A 158 7.82 2.20 -0.56
C VAL A 158 7.01 2.39 0.71
N ILE A 159 6.65 1.30 1.38
CA ILE A 159 5.98 1.34 2.66
C ILE A 159 6.80 0.50 3.61
N ASN A 160 7.32 1.12 4.67
CA ASN A 160 8.08 0.37 5.65
C ASN A 160 7.73 0.78 7.08
N GLY A 161 7.37 -0.23 7.88
CA GLY A 161 7.01 -0.06 9.28
C GLY A 161 5.58 0.39 9.52
N ALA A 162 4.66 0.23 8.55
CA ALA A 162 3.22 0.39 8.82
C ALA A 162 2.80 -0.56 9.94
N ASP A 163 2.06 -0.03 10.91
CA ASP A 163 1.55 -0.77 12.05
C ASP A 163 0.08 -1.17 11.92
N ASP A 164 -0.53 -0.88 10.78
CA ASP A 164 -1.67 -1.65 10.31
C ASP A 164 -1.36 -2.22 8.92
N ASP A 165 -2.13 -1.92 7.89
CA ASP A 165 -1.90 -2.45 6.56
C ASP A 165 -0.84 -1.67 5.79
N GLY A 166 -0.06 -2.38 4.98
CA GLY A 166 0.94 -1.73 4.13
C GLY A 166 0.26 -0.84 3.10
N PHE A 167 -0.49 -1.47 2.20
CA PHE A 167 -1.21 -0.83 1.11
C PHE A 167 -2.64 -1.34 1.11
N ASP A 168 -3.56 -0.49 1.53
CA ASP A 168 -4.99 -0.79 1.64
C ASP A 168 -5.80 -0.09 0.54
N THR A 169 -6.87 -0.75 0.11
CA THR A 169 -7.82 -0.19 -0.83
C THR A 169 -9.22 -0.54 -0.42
N ASP A 170 -10.08 0.46 -0.46
CA ASP A 170 -11.45 0.34 -0.04
C ASP A 170 -12.38 1.07 -1.03
N THR A 171 -13.69 0.81 -0.90
CA THR A 171 -14.77 1.62 -1.48
C THR A 171 -14.68 1.96 -2.99
N GLY A 172 -14.02 1.11 -3.78
CA GLY A 172 -14.17 1.08 -5.24
C GLY A 172 -12.98 1.53 -6.08
N TRP A 173 -11.74 1.43 -5.59
CA TRP A 173 -10.58 1.84 -6.38
C TRP A 173 -10.40 0.98 -7.65
N ARG A 174 -10.16 1.65 -8.78
CA ARG A 174 -10.02 1.04 -10.11
C ARG A 174 -8.82 1.60 -10.85
N GLY A 175 -7.69 1.68 -10.16
CA GLY A 175 -6.40 2.06 -10.72
C GLY A 175 -5.42 0.90 -10.76
N GLY A 176 -4.19 1.22 -11.17
CA GLY A 176 -3.07 0.30 -11.17
C GLY A 176 -1.89 0.82 -10.34
N ALA A 177 -1.23 -0.08 -9.60
CA ALA A 177 0.02 0.24 -8.92
C ALA A 177 1.16 -0.72 -9.32
N GLN A 178 2.30 -0.16 -9.75
CA GLN A 178 3.46 -0.94 -10.18
C GLN A 178 4.76 -0.52 -9.50
N PHE A 179 5.60 -1.51 -9.15
CA PHE A 179 6.83 -1.36 -8.37
C PHE A 179 6.53 -0.89 -6.94
N GLY A 180 6.35 -1.85 -6.04
CA GLY A 180 6.10 -1.55 -4.64
C GLY A 180 6.86 -2.44 -3.66
N ILE A 181 7.48 -1.82 -2.65
CA ILE A 181 8.15 -2.52 -1.55
C ILE A 181 7.30 -2.31 -0.30
N VAL A 182 6.88 -3.40 0.35
CA VAL A 182 6.26 -3.36 1.67
C VAL A 182 7.11 -4.16 2.64
N THR A 183 7.52 -3.56 3.75
CA THR A 183 8.13 -4.28 4.87
C THR A 183 7.38 -3.92 6.14
N GLN A 184 6.51 -4.83 6.61
CA GLN A 184 5.62 -4.59 7.75
C GLN A 184 6.39 -4.40 9.05
N ARG A 185 5.80 -3.70 10.03
CA ARG A 185 6.30 -3.55 11.40
C ARG A 185 6.27 -4.86 12.22
N ALA A 186 7.06 -4.93 13.30
CA ALA A 186 7.21 -6.11 14.15
C ALA A 186 5.96 -6.32 15.02
N PRO A 187 5.67 -7.55 15.48
CA PRO A 187 4.38 -7.98 16.06
C PRO A 187 3.86 -7.23 17.30
N ASN A 188 4.60 -6.29 17.87
CA ASN A 188 4.25 -5.68 19.16
C ASN A 188 3.38 -4.43 19.05
N ALA A 189 2.86 -4.14 17.88
CA ALA A 189 2.44 -2.80 17.52
C ALA A 189 0.92 -2.82 17.15
N THR A 190 0.46 -3.70 16.24
CA THR A 190 -0.92 -4.25 16.26
C THR A 190 -0.98 -5.77 15.99
N SER A 191 -2.12 -6.43 16.28
CA SER A 191 -2.30 -7.86 15.98
C SER A 191 -2.83 -8.15 14.58
N ARG A 192 -3.36 -7.16 13.84
CA ARG A 192 -4.12 -7.37 12.60
C ARG A 192 -3.57 -6.62 11.38
N SER A 193 -2.28 -6.76 11.09
CA SER A 193 -1.67 -6.10 9.91
C SER A 193 -1.42 -7.06 8.75
N ALA A 194 -1.72 -6.64 7.52
CA ALA A 194 -1.24 -7.21 6.26
C ALA A 194 -0.24 -6.30 5.53
N GLY A 195 0.44 -6.87 4.52
CA GLY A 195 1.16 -6.07 3.54
C GLY A 195 0.20 -5.48 2.50
N PHE A 196 -0.81 -6.27 2.09
CA PHE A 196 -1.99 -5.82 1.35
C PHE A 196 -3.24 -6.19 2.12
N GLU A 197 -4.11 -5.22 2.36
CA GLU A 197 -5.53 -5.41 2.64
C GLU A 197 -6.24 -4.87 1.39
N PHE A 198 -7.08 -5.65 0.72
CA PHE A 198 -7.92 -5.09 -0.33
C PHE A 198 -9.36 -5.48 -0.05
N SER A 199 -10.19 -4.46 0.06
CA SER A 199 -11.62 -4.58 0.28
C SER A 199 -12.38 -3.86 -0.83
N ALA A 200 -13.70 -3.98 -0.77
CA ALA A 200 -14.61 -3.18 -1.56
C ALA A 200 -15.77 -2.73 -0.68
N ALA A 201 -16.62 -1.85 -1.21
CA ALA A 201 -17.82 -1.50 -0.47
C ALA A 201 -18.74 -2.73 -0.32
N PRO A 202 -19.34 -2.94 0.87
CA PRO A 202 -20.30 -4.01 1.09
C PRO A 202 -21.41 -4.02 0.03
N ALA A 203 -21.94 -5.19 -0.31
CA ALA A 203 -22.99 -5.33 -1.34
C ALA A 203 -24.25 -4.50 -1.05
N SER A 204 -24.49 -4.12 0.22
CA SER A 204 -25.57 -3.23 0.66
C SER A 204 -25.33 -1.75 0.32
N THR A 205 -24.09 -1.35 0.02
CA THR A 205 -23.76 0.02 -0.36
C THR A 205 -24.39 0.33 -1.73
N PRO A 206 -25.07 1.47 -1.90
CA PRO A 206 -25.93 1.72 -3.05
C PRO A 206 -25.27 1.58 -4.43
N LEU A 207 -23.98 1.95 -4.55
CA LEU A 207 -23.22 1.83 -5.81
C LEU A 207 -22.11 0.78 -5.76
N ALA A 208 -22.12 -0.16 -4.81
CA ALA A 208 -21.12 -1.22 -4.72
C ALA A 208 -20.98 -2.02 -6.03
N GLN A 209 -22.09 -2.32 -6.70
CA GLN A 209 -22.03 -3.01 -7.99
C GLN A 209 -21.47 -2.13 -9.13
N CYS A 210 -21.79 -0.84 -9.13
CA CYS A 210 -21.30 0.10 -10.14
C CYS A 210 -19.81 0.41 -9.97
N TYR A 211 -19.35 0.48 -8.72
CA TYR A 211 -18.00 0.86 -8.31
C TYR A 211 -17.34 -0.20 -7.43
N ASN A 212 -17.46 -1.49 -7.78
CA ASN A 212 -16.66 -2.53 -7.13
C ASN A 212 -15.15 -2.28 -7.32
N SER A 213 -14.36 -2.46 -6.26
CA SER A 213 -12.89 -2.35 -6.26
C SER A 213 -12.28 -3.36 -7.22
N GLN A 214 -11.38 -2.89 -8.08
CA GLN A 214 -10.68 -3.71 -9.07
C GLN A 214 -9.19 -3.33 -9.15
N PRO A 215 -8.45 -3.39 -8.03
CA PRO A 215 -7.04 -3.01 -8.00
C PRO A 215 -6.24 -3.85 -9.00
N LYS A 216 -5.43 -3.20 -9.83
CA LYS A 216 -4.42 -3.84 -10.68
C LYS A 216 -3.06 -3.67 -10.03
N ILE A 217 -2.31 -4.74 -9.84
CA ILE A 217 -1.06 -4.74 -9.08
C ILE A 217 0.00 -5.50 -9.86
N ALA A 218 1.19 -4.91 -10.02
CA ALA A 218 2.32 -5.54 -10.71
C ALA A 218 3.67 -5.25 -10.03
N ASN A 219 4.57 -6.24 -9.96
CA ASN A 219 5.94 -6.02 -9.46
C ASN A 219 6.00 -5.50 -8.02
N TRP A 220 5.34 -6.20 -7.09
CA TRP A 220 5.42 -5.89 -5.66
C TRP A 220 6.19 -6.96 -4.88
N THR A 221 6.93 -6.55 -3.87
CA THR A 221 7.53 -7.46 -2.88
C THR A 221 6.99 -7.11 -1.50
N LEU A 222 6.22 -8.02 -0.92
CA LEU A 222 5.69 -7.91 0.43
C LEU A 222 6.54 -8.76 1.38
N VAL A 223 7.13 -8.10 2.38
CA VAL A 223 7.76 -8.75 3.52
C VAL A 223 6.85 -8.55 4.71
N GLY A 224 6.00 -9.55 4.94
CA GLY A 224 5.02 -9.56 6.01
C GLY A 224 5.65 -9.68 7.40
N ARG A 225 4.84 -9.37 8.42
CA ARG A 225 5.28 -9.38 9.81
C ARG A 225 5.64 -10.78 10.29
N ASN A 226 6.45 -10.83 11.35
CA ASN A 226 6.62 -12.05 12.13
C ASN A 226 5.47 -12.16 13.14
N SER A 227 4.38 -12.86 12.80
CA SER A 227 3.26 -12.99 13.73
C SER A 227 3.43 -14.21 14.63
N PRO A 228 3.36 -14.10 15.97
CA PRO A 228 3.41 -15.27 16.85
C PRO A 228 2.09 -16.07 16.84
N THR A 229 1.02 -15.52 16.27
CA THR A 229 -0.32 -16.11 16.21
C THR A 229 -0.92 -16.00 14.80
N ASP A 230 -1.94 -16.82 14.51
CA ASP A 230 -2.78 -16.66 13.31
C ASP A 230 -3.76 -15.51 13.51
N ALA A 231 -3.22 -14.28 13.55
CA ALA A 231 -4.02 -13.06 13.71
C ALA A 231 -4.32 -12.37 12.37
N HIS A 232 -3.48 -12.56 11.35
CA HIS A 232 -3.69 -11.97 10.02
C HIS A 232 -2.91 -12.68 8.89
N THR A 233 -2.76 -12.03 7.72
CA THR A 233 -1.99 -12.54 6.57
C THR A 233 -1.00 -11.54 5.97
N VAL A 234 -0.18 -11.98 5.00
CA VAL A 234 0.65 -11.08 4.20
C VAL A 234 -0.18 -10.35 3.14
N ALA A 235 -1.17 -11.02 2.54
CA ALA A 235 -2.15 -10.43 1.63
C ALA A 235 -3.56 -10.92 1.99
N HIS A 236 -4.44 -9.99 2.35
CA HIS A 236 -5.81 -10.23 2.80
C HIS A 236 -6.79 -9.57 1.84
N PHE A 237 -7.64 -10.34 1.17
CA PHE A 237 -8.65 -9.80 0.24
C PHE A 237 -10.06 -10.17 0.69
N ASP A 238 -10.93 -9.17 0.78
CA ASP A 238 -12.29 -9.32 1.26
C ASP A 238 -13.32 -8.41 0.55
N THR A 239 -14.57 -8.52 1.01
CA THR A 239 -15.73 -7.69 0.68
C THR A 239 -16.03 -7.59 -0.82
N GLY A 240 -15.65 -8.61 -1.61
CA GLY A 240 -15.92 -8.66 -3.04
C GLY A 240 -14.89 -7.94 -3.91
N THR A 241 -13.72 -7.57 -3.37
CA THR A 241 -12.65 -6.95 -4.16
C THR A 241 -12.22 -7.88 -5.30
N LYS A 242 -12.10 -7.32 -6.52
CA LYS A 242 -11.71 -8.09 -7.71
C LYS A 242 -10.31 -7.73 -8.16
N ALA A 243 -9.36 -8.00 -7.27
CA ALA A 243 -7.94 -7.74 -7.47
C ALA A 243 -7.36 -8.54 -8.65
N THR A 244 -6.37 -7.96 -9.32
CA THR A 244 -5.49 -8.68 -10.24
C THR A 244 -4.05 -8.40 -9.85
N VAL A 245 -3.36 -9.41 -9.34
CA VAL A 245 -1.97 -9.32 -8.89
C VAL A 245 -1.08 -10.13 -9.81
N VAL A 246 -0.05 -9.49 -10.37
CA VAL A 246 0.92 -10.17 -11.23
C VAL A 246 2.35 -9.85 -10.87
N ASN A 247 3.27 -10.77 -11.17
CA ASN A 247 4.71 -10.57 -11.03
C ASN A 247 5.11 -10.11 -9.62
N SER A 248 4.58 -10.72 -8.56
CA SER A 248 4.78 -10.24 -7.18
C SER A 248 5.35 -11.34 -6.27
N VAL A 249 5.98 -10.94 -5.17
CA VAL A 249 6.57 -11.84 -4.18
C VAL A 249 5.94 -11.57 -2.82
N PHE A 250 5.41 -12.61 -2.18
CA PHE A 250 4.85 -12.55 -0.82
C PHE A 250 5.69 -13.42 0.10
N THR A 251 6.27 -12.85 1.13
CA THR A 251 7.10 -13.57 2.09
C THR A 251 6.77 -13.18 3.51
N SER A 252 7.03 -14.08 4.44
CA SER A 252 7.09 -13.80 5.87
C SER A 252 8.33 -14.48 6.45
N VAL A 253 8.77 -14.06 7.64
CA VAL A 253 9.93 -14.68 8.27
C VAL A 253 9.62 -16.11 8.74
N ALA A 254 10.65 -16.94 8.83
CA ALA A 254 10.52 -18.30 9.35
C ALA A 254 9.91 -18.29 10.76
N GLY A 255 8.92 -19.16 11.00
CA GLY A 255 8.21 -19.25 12.27
C GLY A 255 6.99 -18.31 12.40
N SER A 256 6.76 -17.41 11.45
CA SER A 256 5.54 -16.60 11.43
C SER A 256 4.31 -17.50 11.28
N ALA A 257 3.29 -17.25 12.11
CA ALA A 257 2.01 -17.94 12.14
C ALA A 257 0.93 -17.26 11.27
N ALA A 258 1.25 -16.13 10.63
CA ALA A 258 0.37 -15.49 9.65
C ALA A 258 0.34 -16.30 8.34
N GLY A 259 -0.84 -16.37 7.71
CA GLY A 259 -0.98 -16.93 6.36
C GLY A 259 -0.36 -16.03 5.29
N CYS A 260 0.06 -16.58 4.16
CA CYS A 260 0.53 -15.77 3.04
C CYS A 260 -0.64 -15.05 2.34
N LEU A 261 -1.73 -15.76 2.10
CA LEU A 261 -2.93 -15.25 1.43
C LEU A 261 -4.21 -15.65 2.16
N ASP A 262 -5.15 -14.71 2.30
CA ASP A 262 -6.54 -14.98 2.65
C ASP A 262 -7.50 -14.40 1.60
N ILE A 263 -8.36 -15.27 1.04
CA ILE A 263 -9.60 -14.84 0.39
C ILE A 263 -10.69 -15.01 1.45
N ALA A 264 -10.97 -13.91 2.15
CA ALA A 264 -11.54 -13.98 3.48
C ALA A 264 -13.03 -14.36 3.47
N ASP A 265 -13.77 -14.05 2.41
CA ASP A 265 -15.21 -14.30 2.33
C ASP A 265 -15.66 -14.86 0.97
N ALA A 266 -16.94 -15.23 0.93
CA ALA A 266 -17.58 -15.80 -0.26
C ALA A 266 -17.79 -14.77 -1.38
N ASP A 267 -18.01 -13.49 -1.03
CA ASP A 267 -18.24 -12.42 -1.99
C ASP A 267 -16.98 -12.20 -2.84
N THR A 268 -15.82 -12.16 -2.18
CA THR A 268 -14.50 -12.06 -2.82
C THR A 268 -14.19 -13.29 -3.64
N ALA A 269 -14.48 -14.49 -3.12
CA ALA A 269 -14.31 -15.71 -3.91
C ALA A 269 -15.18 -15.70 -5.19
N SER A 270 -16.41 -15.16 -5.12
CA SER A 270 -17.35 -15.14 -6.25
C SER A 270 -16.91 -14.27 -7.43
N VAL A 271 -16.11 -13.23 -7.17
CA VAL A 271 -15.62 -12.31 -8.22
C VAL A 271 -14.32 -12.78 -8.88
N ASN A 272 -13.75 -13.89 -8.39
CA ASN A 272 -12.53 -14.53 -8.89
C ASN A 272 -11.34 -13.56 -9.07
N PRO A 273 -10.70 -13.11 -7.98
CA PRO A 273 -9.43 -12.41 -8.03
C PRO A 273 -8.39 -13.21 -8.83
N VAL A 274 -7.47 -12.53 -9.50
CA VAL A 274 -6.53 -13.15 -10.43
C VAL A 274 -5.11 -13.00 -9.91
N PHE A 275 -4.36 -14.10 -9.91
CA PHE A 275 -2.95 -14.14 -9.55
C PHE A 275 -2.15 -14.77 -10.70
N ASN A 276 -1.08 -14.14 -11.19
CA ASN A 276 -0.16 -14.79 -12.13
C ASN A 276 1.29 -14.41 -11.84
N SER A 277 2.21 -15.39 -11.89
CA SER A 277 3.63 -15.17 -11.55
C SER A 277 3.80 -14.57 -10.14
N VAL A 278 3.01 -15.06 -9.19
CA VAL A 278 3.10 -14.68 -7.78
C VAL A 278 3.87 -15.76 -7.01
N PHE A 279 4.94 -15.36 -6.32
CA PHE A 279 5.79 -16.26 -5.55
C PHE A 279 5.51 -16.11 -4.06
N MET A 280 4.86 -17.10 -3.44
CA MET A 280 4.63 -17.15 -2.00
C MET A 280 5.71 -17.97 -1.29
N SER A 281 6.29 -17.41 -0.24
CA SER A 281 7.33 -18.02 0.60
C SER A 281 7.03 -17.86 2.10
N CYS A 282 5.77 -18.02 2.49
CA CYS A 282 5.39 -18.06 3.90
C CYS A 282 5.40 -19.49 4.46
N GLY A 283 5.56 -19.64 5.77
CA GLY A 283 5.45 -20.94 6.44
C GLY A 283 4.07 -21.59 6.25
N ILE A 284 3.03 -20.75 6.21
CA ILE A 284 1.62 -21.10 5.99
C ILE A 284 1.17 -20.42 4.68
N PRO A 285 0.91 -21.16 3.59
CA PRO A 285 0.50 -20.57 2.31
C PRO A 285 -0.83 -19.82 2.37
N TYR A 286 -1.83 -20.40 3.02
CA TYR A 286 -3.17 -19.83 3.14
C TYR A 286 -3.62 -19.83 4.58
N ARG A 287 -4.28 -18.76 5.01
CA ARG A 287 -4.88 -18.70 6.35
C ARG A 287 -5.94 -19.78 6.51
N ALA A 288 -5.99 -20.43 7.67
CA ALA A 288 -6.80 -21.63 7.87
C ALA A 288 -8.30 -21.41 7.63
N SER A 289 -8.84 -20.25 8.04
CA SER A 289 -10.26 -19.89 7.88
C SER A 289 -10.70 -19.64 6.43
N GLY A 290 -9.77 -19.33 5.52
CA GLY A 290 -10.06 -19.07 4.11
C GLY A 290 -9.34 -19.98 3.12
N ALA A 291 -8.55 -20.95 3.58
CA ALA A 291 -7.76 -21.83 2.72
C ALA A 291 -8.58 -22.49 1.59
N ALA A 292 -9.79 -22.96 1.89
CA ALA A 292 -10.67 -23.59 0.91
C ALA A 292 -11.13 -22.64 -0.22
N ARG A 293 -11.09 -21.32 0.00
CA ARG A 293 -11.34 -20.28 -1.02
C ARG A 293 -10.03 -19.85 -1.68
N SER A 294 -8.99 -19.60 -0.90
CA SER A 294 -7.70 -19.08 -1.38
C SER A 294 -6.99 -20.03 -2.34
N GLU A 295 -6.91 -21.32 -2.00
CA GLU A 295 -6.15 -22.30 -2.77
C GLU A 295 -6.62 -22.46 -4.22
N PRO A 296 -7.91 -22.73 -4.51
CA PRO A 296 -8.36 -22.89 -5.90
C PRO A 296 -8.20 -21.61 -6.73
N ILE A 297 -8.39 -20.43 -6.13
CA ILE A 297 -8.24 -19.15 -6.82
C ILE A 297 -6.77 -18.89 -7.17
N PHE A 298 -5.86 -19.10 -6.21
CA PHE A 298 -4.44 -18.86 -6.43
C PHE A 298 -3.85 -19.87 -7.43
N THR A 299 -4.21 -21.15 -7.33
CA THR A 299 -3.67 -22.21 -8.20
C THR A 299 -4.28 -22.25 -9.60
N ALA A 300 -5.42 -21.58 -9.84
CA ALA A 300 -5.95 -21.38 -11.19
C ALA A 300 -5.07 -20.47 -12.05
N GLY A 301 -4.22 -19.66 -11.42
CA GLY A 301 -3.26 -18.78 -12.08
C GLY A 301 -2.04 -19.49 -12.65
N SER A 302 -1.37 -18.83 -13.59
CA SER A 302 -0.13 -19.32 -14.22
C SER A 302 1.13 -18.89 -13.47
N ASN A 303 2.17 -19.72 -13.49
CA ASN A 303 3.50 -19.45 -12.91
C ASN A 303 3.49 -19.09 -11.41
N ASN A 304 2.43 -19.42 -10.69
CA ASN A 304 2.33 -19.16 -9.27
C ASN A 304 3.13 -20.20 -8.46
N THR A 305 3.78 -19.76 -7.39
CA THR A 305 4.47 -20.63 -6.44
C THR A 305 3.75 -20.56 -5.10
N VAL A 306 3.18 -21.68 -4.63
CA VAL A 306 2.37 -21.73 -3.41
C VAL A 306 3.23 -21.71 -2.13
N LYS A 307 4.38 -22.40 -2.14
CA LYS A 307 5.26 -22.55 -0.98
C LYS A 307 6.71 -22.67 -1.41
N GLY A 308 7.24 -21.59 -1.96
CA GLY A 308 8.63 -21.47 -2.38
C GLY A 308 9.57 -21.31 -1.19
N THR A 309 10.87 -21.44 -1.46
CA THR A 309 11.92 -21.01 -0.54
C THR A 309 12.47 -19.70 -1.08
N SER A 310 12.25 -18.60 -0.36
CA SER A 310 12.76 -17.30 -0.76
C SER A 310 14.29 -17.26 -0.75
N THR A 311 14.86 -16.59 -1.75
CA THR A 311 16.28 -16.21 -1.79
C THR A 311 16.47 -14.71 -1.80
N LEU A 312 15.43 -13.95 -1.44
CA LEU A 312 15.50 -12.50 -1.32
C LEU A 312 16.68 -12.10 -0.43
N THR A 313 17.36 -11.05 -0.85
CA THR A 313 18.47 -10.46 -0.12
C THR A 313 18.08 -9.11 0.46
N ALA A 314 18.73 -8.74 1.55
CA ALA A 314 18.63 -7.41 2.12
C ALA A 314 19.64 -6.46 1.47
N PRO A 315 19.41 -5.14 1.52
CA PRO A 315 20.41 -4.15 1.12
C PRO A 315 21.76 -4.36 1.80
N THR A 316 22.84 -4.17 1.04
CA THR A 316 24.24 -4.50 1.44
C THR A 316 24.78 -3.67 2.60
N SER A 317 24.14 -2.54 2.95
CA SER A 317 24.62 -1.59 3.96
C SER A 317 23.56 -1.37 5.04
N GLY A 318 23.56 -2.25 6.04
CA GLY A 318 23.02 -2.08 7.39
C GLY A 318 21.50 -1.85 7.53
N VAL A 319 20.88 -2.64 8.40
CA VAL A 319 19.46 -2.58 8.71
C VAL A 319 19.26 -1.54 9.82
N THR A 320 18.54 -0.45 9.56
CA THR A 320 18.21 0.56 10.58
C THR A 320 17.02 0.17 11.46
N ILE A 321 16.24 -0.84 11.07
CA ILE A 321 15.19 -1.44 11.90
C ILE A 321 15.79 -2.64 12.61
N THR A 322 16.09 -2.50 13.88
CA THR A 322 16.73 -3.51 14.75
C THR A 322 15.94 -4.81 14.91
N ASN A 323 14.86 -5.06 14.16
CA ASN A 323 14.16 -6.33 14.28
C ASN A 323 13.35 -6.86 13.09
N GLN A 324 13.56 -6.42 11.85
CA GLN A 324 12.80 -6.96 10.72
C GLN A 324 13.60 -7.15 9.43
N VAL A 325 13.36 -8.29 8.82
CA VAL A 325 14.05 -8.79 7.64
C VAL A 325 13.73 -7.86 6.45
N LEU A 326 14.66 -6.99 6.08
CA LEU A 326 14.52 -6.11 4.90
C LEU A 326 14.88 -6.84 3.60
N THR A 327 14.40 -8.07 3.40
CA THR A 327 14.74 -8.85 2.20
C THR A 327 13.70 -8.60 1.11
N PHE A 328 13.96 -7.64 0.23
CA PHE A 328 13.06 -7.32 -0.88
C PHE A 328 13.75 -7.35 -2.26
N ILE A 329 15.07 -7.56 -2.30
CA ILE A 329 15.87 -7.63 -3.52
C ILE A 329 15.87 -9.08 -4.00
N ASN A 330 15.43 -9.34 -5.23
CA ASN A 330 15.35 -10.69 -5.78
C ASN A 330 16.66 -11.47 -5.67
N GLY A 331 16.54 -12.73 -5.27
CA GLY A 331 17.59 -13.74 -5.41
C GLY A 331 17.33 -14.66 -6.59
N ALA A 332 18.02 -15.80 -6.60
CA ALA A 332 17.97 -16.77 -7.69
C ALA A 332 16.58 -17.38 -7.88
N ASN A 333 15.85 -17.68 -6.79
CA ASN A 333 14.55 -18.36 -6.86
C ASN A 333 13.45 -17.42 -7.37
N GLU A 334 13.44 -16.16 -6.94
CA GLU A 334 12.50 -15.17 -7.48
C GLU A 334 12.82 -14.85 -8.94
N THR A 335 14.11 -14.74 -9.28
CA THR A 335 14.56 -14.50 -10.66
C THR A 335 14.20 -15.63 -11.62
N ALA A 336 14.09 -16.87 -11.13
CA ALA A 336 13.72 -18.02 -11.95
C ALA A 336 12.23 -18.05 -12.35
N VAL A 337 11.37 -17.27 -11.69
CA VAL A 337 9.94 -17.22 -12.03
C VAL A 337 9.75 -16.46 -13.34
N THR A 338 9.10 -17.10 -14.30
CA THR A 338 8.76 -16.45 -15.57
C THR A 338 7.66 -15.41 -15.34
N PRO A 339 7.91 -14.11 -15.59
CA PRO A 339 6.90 -13.07 -15.43
C PRO A 339 5.87 -13.10 -16.56
N VAL A 340 4.71 -12.50 -16.32
CA VAL A 340 3.72 -12.17 -17.35
C VAL A 340 3.88 -10.72 -17.81
N LYS A 341 3.33 -10.39 -19.00
CA LYS A 341 3.31 -9.02 -19.52
C LYS A 341 2.34 -8.14 -18.72
N ALA A 342 2.86 -7.33 -17.81
CA ALA A 342 2.04 -6.46 -16.98
C ALA A 342 1.22 -5.46 -17.80
N SER A 343 1.73 -5.02 -18.96
CA SER A 343 1.01 -4.12 -19.88
C SER A 343 -0.29 -4.71 -20.43
N SER A 344 -0.44 -6.05 -20.49
CA SER A 344 -1.71 -6.68 -20.87
C SER A 344 -2.73 -6.72 -19.74
N VAL A 345 -2.31 -6.49 -18.49
CA VAL A 345 -3.20 -6.37 -17.32
C VAL A 345 -3.73 -4.95 -17.19
N HIS A 346 -2.86 -3.96 -17.34
CA HIS A 346 -3.24 -2.55 -17.26
C HIS A 346 -2.29 -1.70 -18.11
N PRO A 347 -2.78 -0.75 -18.94
CA PRO A 347 -1.94 -0.01 -19.89
C PRO A 347 -0.94 0.95 -19.24
N PHE A 348 -1.12 1.29 -17.96
CA PHE A 348 -0.14 2.06 -17.18
C PHE A 348 1.15 1.27 -16.89
N PHE A 349 1.08 -0.05 -16.92
CA PHE A 349 2.20 -0.90 -16.54
C PHE A 349 3.22 -1.06 -17.66
N VAL A 350 4.49 -1.13 -17.24
CA VAL A 350 5.60 -1.50 -18.12
C VAL A 350 5.89 -2.99 -17.97
N ASP A 351 6.23 -3.66 -19.07
CA ASP A 351 6.64 -5.06 -19.01
C ASP A 351 8.04 -5.19 -18.39
N THR A 352 8.23 -6.23 -17.59
CA THR A 352 9.50 -6.57 -16.95
C THR A 352 9.87 -8.01 -17.25
N ASP A 353 11.17 -8.33 -17.16
CA ASP A 353 11.71 -9.68 -17.29
C ASP A 353 11.93 -10.36 -15.91
N TYR A 354 11.30 -9.84 -14.86
CA TYR A 354 11.39 -10.33 -13.48
C TYR A 354 10.07 -10.13 -12.72
N ILE A 355 9.86 -10.93 -11.66
CA ILE A 355 8.81 -10.71 -10.66
C ILE A 355 9.34 -9.91 -9.46
N GLY A 356 8.48 -9.42 -8.57
CA GLY A 356 8.91 -8.65 -7.40
C GLY A 356 9.27 -7.20 -7.74
N ALA A 357 9.58 -6.43 -6.71
CA ALA A 357 9.79 -4.99 -6.77
C ALA A 357 11.17 -4.57 -7.29
N VAL A 358 12.20 -5.38 -7.00
CA VAL A 358 13.60 -5.03 -7.26
C VAL A 358 14.30 -6.21 -7.93
N LYS A 359 14.76 -6.01 -9.17
CA LYS A 359 15.25 -7.09 -10.04
C LYS A 359 16.47 -7.83 -9.46
N ASN A 360 17.40 -7.09 -8.89
CA ASN A 360 18.65 -7.57 -8.30
C ASN A 360 19.36 -6.40 -7.59
N ALA A 361 20.56 -6.62 -7.05
CA ALA A 361 21.31 -5.61 -6.31
C ALA A 361 21.73 -4.37 -7.13
N SER A 362 21.71 -4.43 -8.47
CA SER A 362 21.97 -3.28 -9.35
C SER A 362 20.74 -2.43 -9.62
N ASP A 363 19.55 -2.91 -9.25
CA ASP A 363 18.31 -2.15 -9.33
C ASP A 363 18.12 -1.29 -8.07
N THR A 364 18.39 0.01 -8.19
CA THR A 364 18.49 0.95 -7.08
C THR A 364 17.43 2.05 -7.13
N TRP A 365 16.29 1.83 -7.79
CA TRP A 365 15.24 2.85 -7.94
C TRP A 365 14.72 3.42 -6.61
N TRP A 366 14.83 2.63 -5.54
CA TRP A 366 14.42 2.96 -4.18
C TRP A 366 15.51 3.73 -3.40
N GLN A 367 16.76 3.78 -3.87
CA GLN A 367 17.87 4.41 -3.15
C GLN A 367 17.93 5.93 -3.35
N GLY A 368 18.58 6.62 -2.41
CA GLY A 368 18.85 8.07 -2.47
C GLY A 368 17.72 8.94 -1.95
N TRP A 369 16.47 8.49 -2.12
CA TRP A 369 15.28 9.28 -1.78
C TRP A 369 14.41 8.66 -0.70
N THR A 370 14.61 7.39 -0.34
CA THR A 370 13.97 6.77 0.83
C THR A 370 14.83 6.89 2.08
N CYS A 371 14.24 6.82 3.26
CA CYS A 371 14.93 6.61 4.53
C CYS A 371 14.61 5.23 5.14
N GLY A 372 15.37 4.77 6.12
CA GLY A 372 15.08 3.58 6.93
C GLY A 372 15.39 2.21 6.29
N LEU A 373 15.69 2.17 4.98
CA LEU A 373 16.03 0.93 4.24
C LEU A 373 17.52 0.61 4.19
N THR A 374 18.39 1.57 4.54
CA THR A 374 19.85 1.38 4.62
C THR A 374 20.41 2.14 5.82
N ALA A 375 21.54 1.68 6.36
CA ALA A 375 22.17 2.26 7.55
C ALA A 375 22.56 3.73 7.39
N ASN A 376 22.82 4.17 6.16
CA ASN A 376 23.23 5.53 5.87
C ASN A 376 22.06 6.48 5.59
N ALA A 377 20.83 5.96 5.49
CA ALA A 377 19.64 6.74 5.18
C ALA A 377 18.71 6.80 6.41
N LYS A 378 19.11 7.53 7.46
CA LYS A 378 18.29 7.64 8.67
C LYS A 378 17.01 8.47 8.41
N CYS A 379 15.92 8.01 9.01
CA CYS A 379 14.73 8.81 9.28
C CYS A 379 14.92 9.49 10.65
#